data_AF-A0A081NWH6-F1
#
_entry.id   AF-A0A081NWH6-F1
#
_cell.length_a   1.000
_cell.length_b   1.000
_cell.length_c   1.000
_cell.angle_alpha   90.00
_cell.angle_beta   90.00
_cell.angle_gamma   90.00
#
_symmetry.space_group_name_H-M   'P 1'
#
loop_
_entity.id
_entity.type
_entity.pdbx_description
1 polymer ?
#
loop_
_entity_poly.entity_id
_entity_poly.type
_entity_poly.pdbx_seq_one_letter_code
_entity_poly.pdbx_strand_id
1 'polypeptide(L)'
;MKHESRLVATNHYVSHEMKEFDEPHFWHSEMRYSSVWNSLLRDAPNINDDKMRKLMSTPYPYGPCCHFYSSGMGTLRSMIFDVSEKKVKVSFGPPDMNPWYEVDIDAPIGLKEIVCNYDDVEIDNPEQFWREMD
;
A
#
# COMPACT_ATOMS: atom_id res chain seq x y z
N MET A 1 -15.27 16.90 -19.32
CA MET A 1 -14.72 15.66 -18.74
C MET A 1 -14.29 15.98 -17.31
N LYS A 2 -14.79 15.26 -16.31
CA LYS A 2 -14.23 15.38 -14.95
C LYS A 2 -12.82 14.79 -15.01
N HIS A 3 -11.80 15.58 -14.73
CA HIS A 3 -10.46 15.06 -14.55
C HIS A 3 -10.48 14.20 -13.29
N GLU A 4 -10.36 12.89 -13.42
CA GLU A 4 -10.11 12.03 -12.26
C GLU A 4 -8.70 12.31 -11.76
N SER A 5 -8.60 13.07 -10.66
CA SER A 5 -7.33 13.29 -9.98
C SER A 5 -6.95 12.02 -9.21
N ARG A 6 -5.84 11.41 -9.60
CA ARG A 6 -5.20 10.30 -8.87
C ARG A 6 -4.08 10.90 -8.02
N LEU A 7 -4.01 10.47 -6.77
CA LEU A 7 -2.94 10.84 -5.84
C LEU A 7 -2.33 9.56 -5.29
N VAL A 8 -1.01 9.52 -5.26
CA VAL A 8 -0.24 8.45 -4.62
C VAL A 8 0.74 9.12 -3.68
N ALA A 9 0.95 8.51 -2.53
CA ALA A 9 1.96 8.93 -1.57
C ALA A 9 2.57 7.67 -0.96
N THR A 10 3.86 7.76 -0.62
CA THR A 10 4.56 6.70 0.10
C THR A 10 5.26 7.31 1.31
N ASN A 11 6.58 7.18 1.44
CA ASN A 11 7.36 7.67 2.57
C ASN A 11 8.35 8.76 2.16
N HIS A 12 8.10 9.43 1.03
CA HIS A 12 8.82 10.62 0.55
C HIS A 12 7.80 11.67 0.07
N TYR A 13 8.21 12.94 0.00
CA TYR A 13 7.38 14.05 -0.47
C TYR A 13 7.30 14.09 -2.00
N VAL A 14 6.08 14.23 -2.52
CA VAL A 14 5.82 14.31 -3.98
C VAL A 14 5.56 15.75 -4.44
N SER A 15 5.16 16.65 -3.53
CA SER A 15 4.91 18.06 -3.83
C SER A 15 6.24 18.79 -4.05
N HIS A 16 6.29 19.60 -5.11
CA HIS A 16 7.50 20.35 -5.47
C HIS A 16 7.91 21.33 -4.36
N GLU A 17 6.92 21.94 -3.72
CA GLU A 17 7.08 22.88 -2.62
C GLU A 17 7.63 22.23 -1.35
N MET A 18 7.53 20.91 -1.22
CA MET A 18 8.01 20.15 -0.06
C MET A 18 9.37 19.48 -0.30
N LYS A 19 9.95 19.63 -1.50
CA LYS A 19 11.17 18.91 -1.90
C LYS A 19 12.37 19.19 -0.98
N GLU A 20 12.49 20.41 -0.46
CA GLU A 20 13.59 20.79 0.44
C GLU A 20 13.51 20.11 1.82
N PHE A 21 12.37 19.50 2.17
CA PHE A 21 12.14 18.80 3.44
C PHE A 21 12.14 17.28 3.28
N ASP A 22 12.45 16.75 2.09
CA ASP A 22 12.34 15.33 1.76
C ASP A 22 13.55 14.51 2.22
N GLU A 23 13.80 14.53 3.53
CA GLU A 23 14.93 13.84 4.15
C GLU A 23 14.46 13.08 5.41
N PRO A 24 14.69 11.75 5.53
CA PRO A 24 15.36 10.89 4.55
C PRO A 24 14.42 10.39 3.44
N HIS A 25 14.92 10.35 2.21
CA HIS A 25 14.23 9.79 1.06
C HIS A 25 14.83 8.42 0.71
N PHE A 26 14.09 7.32 0.84
CA PHE A 26 14.61 5.97 0.58
C PHE A 26 14.19 5.36 -0.76
N TRP A 27 15.07 4.56 -1.37
CA TRP A 27 14.82 3.82 -2.61
C TRP A 27 13.55 2.97 -2.57
N HIS A 28 13.30 2.25 -1.45
CA HIS A 28 12.08 1.45 -1.32
C HIS A 28 10.79 2.30 -1.40
N SER A 29 10.87 3.58 -1.09
CA SER A 29 9.77 4.54 -1.14
C SER A 29 9.42 4.84 -2.60
N GLU A 30 10.43 5.16 -3.40
CA GLU A 30 10.33 5.42 -4.84
C GLU A 30 9.83 4.22 -5.63
N MET A 31 10.37 3.04 -5.35
CA MET A 31 9.95 1.82 -6.04
C MET A 31 8.47 1.51 -5.80
N ARG A 32 7.98 1.68 -4.56
CA ARG A 32 6.56 1.52 -4.25
C ARG A 32 5.71 2.61 -4.88
N TYR A 33 6.17 3.85 -4.87
CA TYR A 33 5.45 4.96 -5.50
C TYR A 33 5.28 4.71 -7.00
N SER A 34 6.37 4.43 -7.69
CA SER A 34 6.40 4.17 -9.13
C SER A 34 5.56 2.95 -9.52
N SER A 35 5.64 1.86 -8.76
CA SER A 35 4.85 0.65 -9.05
C SER A 35 3.34 0.85 -8.85
N VAL A 36 2.95 1.56 -7.79
CA VAL A 36 1.55 1.94 -7.55
C VAL A 36 1.04 2.90 -8.62
N TRP A 37 1.78 3.95 -8.92
CA TRP A 37 1.42 4.94 -9.94
C TRP A 37 1.23 4.29 -11.32
N ASN A 38 2.20 3.48 -11.76
CA ASN A 38 2.13 2.78 -13.03
C ASN A 38 0.96 1.80 -13.10
N SER A 39 0.63 1.14 -11.99
CA SER A 39 -0.54 0.27 -11.93
C SER A 39 -1.85 1.03 -12.07
N LEU A 40 -2.00 2.16 -11.37
CA LEU A 40 -3.18 3.02 -11.50
C LEU A 40 -3.33 3.61 -12.89
N LEU A 41 -2.23 3.97 -13.56
CA LEU A 41 -2.25 4.45 -14.95
C LEU A 41 -2.67 3.35 -15.93
N ARG A 42 -2.10 2.15 -15.80
CA ARG A 42 -2.41 1.00 -16.67
C ARG A 42 -3.88 0.59 -16.56
N ASP A 43 -4.43 0.65 -15.35
CA ASP A 43 -5.77 0.16 -15.08
C ASP A 43 -6.87 1.23 -15.29
N ALA A 44 -6.49 2.49 -15.48
CA ALA A 44 -7.40 3.58 -15.80
C ALA A 44 -8.09 3.43 -17.18
N PRO A 45 -9.33 3.93 -17.34
CA PRO A 45 -10.20 4.49 -16.30
C PRO A 45 -10.90 3.41 -15.46
N ASN A 46 -10.74 2.13 -15.80
CA ASN A 46 -11.49 1.02 -15.24
C ASN A 46 -10.83 0.48 -13.95
N ILE A 47 -10.84 1.29 -12.89
CA ILE A 47 -10.44 0.85 -11.55
C ILE A 47 -11.67 0.25 -10.84
N ASN A 48 -11.52 -0.96 -10.33
CA ASN A 48 -12.57 -1.65 -9.57
C ASN A 48 -11.95 -2.34 -8.34
N ASP A 49 -12.81 -2.93 -7.52
CA ASP A 49 -12.44 -3.61 -6.28
C ASP A 49 -11.35 -4.68 -6.46
N ASP A 50 -11.49 -5.55 -7.47
CA ASP A 50 -10.53 -6.62 -7.73
C ASP A 50 -9.15 -6.08 -8.11
N LYS A 51 -9.10 -5.02 -8.93
CA LYS A 51 -7.85 -4.37 -9.30
C LYS A 51 -7.19 -3.68 -8.12
N MET A 52 -7.97 -3.03 -7.25
CA MET A 52 -7.45 -2.42 -6.03
C MET A 52 -6.90 -3.48 -5.07
N ARG A 53 -7.62 -4.58 -4.83
CA ARG A 53 -7.12 -5.69 -4.01
C ARG A 53 -5.86 -6.31 -4.60
N LYS A 54 -5.84 -6.54 -5.92
CA LYS A 54 -4.65 -7.06 -6.61
C LYS A 54 -3.45 -6.13 -6.44
N LEU A 55 -3.63 -4.83 -6.64
CA LEU A 55 -2.60 -3.83 -6.43
C LEU A 55 -2.06 -3.89 -5.00
N MET A 56 -2.94 -3.84 -4.00
CA MET A 56 -2.54 -3.87 -2.58
C MET A 56 -1.88 -5.18 -2.16
N SER A 57 -2.15 -6.28 -2.88
CA SER A 57 -1.58 -7.62 -2.68
C SER A 57 -0.38 -7.91 -3.56
N THR A 58 0.11 -6.94 -4.34
CA THR A 58 1.29 -7.15 -5.17
C THR A 58 2.55 -6.93 -4.32
N PRO A 59 3.44 -7.93 -4.19
CA PRO A 59 4.66 -7.80 -3.40
C PRO A 59 5.62 -6.75 -3.96
N TYR A 60 6.38 -6.10 -3.08
CA TYR A 60 7.57 -5.34 -3.45
C TYR A 60 8.52 -6.23 -4.29
N PRO A 61 9.19 -5.71 -5.33
CA PRO A 61 9.22 -4.31 -5.77
C PRO A 61 8.08 -3.92 -6.73
N TYR A 62 7.20 -4.85 -7.09
CA TYR A 62 6.16 -4.63 -8.10
C TYR A 62 4.87 -4.03 -7.54
N GLY A 63 4.77 -3.92 -6.21
CA GLY A 63 3.68 -3.27 -5.51
C GLY A 63 4.05 -2.91 -4.07
N PRO A 64 3.07 -2.49 -3.28
CA PRO A 64 3.29 -1.95 -1.94
C PRO A 64 3.33 -3.01 -0.83
N CYS A 65 3.07 -4.29 -1.11
CA CYS A 65 3.03 -5.34 -0.09
C CYS A 65 4.45 -5.78 0.29
N CYS A 66 4.83 -5.58 1.56
CA CYS A 66 6.18 -5.88 2.07
C CYS A 66 6.13 -6.91 3.20
N HIS A 67 7.15 -7.76 3.26
CA HIS A 67 7.27 -8.88 4.21
C HIS A 67 8.59 -8.85 5.01
N PHE A 68 9.28 -7.71 5.07
CA PHE A 68 10.65 -7.60 5.62
C PHE A 68 10.64 -7.22 7.12
N TYR A 69 9.85 -7.91 7.94
CA TYR A 69 9.55 -7.53 9.33
C TYR A 69 10.79 -7.45 10.23
N SER A 70 11.74 -8.38 10.11
CA SER A 70 12.99 -8.35 10.89
C SER A 70 13.88 -7.16 10.56
N SER A 71 13.75 -6.59 9.36
CA SER A 71 14.45 -5.37 8.94
C SER A 71 13.75 -4.08 9.36
N GLY A 72 12.57 -4.18 9.99
CA GLY A 72 11.78 -3.03 10.44
C GLY A 72 10.74 -2.52 9.44
N MET A 73 10.49 -3.22 8.32
CA MET A 73 9.47 -2.83 7.34
C MET A 73 8.60 -4.00 6.90
N GLY A 74 7.29 -3.92 7.13
CA GLY A 74 6.36 -4.90 6.61
C GLY A 74 4.92 -4.42 6.67
N THR A 75 4.08 -4.97 5.80
CA THR A 75 2.67 -4.61 5.71
C THR A 75 1.93 -5.22 6.89
N LEU A 76 1.44 -4.38 7.79
CA LEU A 76 0.63 -4.82 8.93
C LEU A 76 -0.86 -4.89 8.61
N ARG A 77 -1.32 -4.09 7.65
CA ARG A 77 -2.70 -4.09 7.13
C ARG A 77 -2.80 -3.32 5.82
N SER A 78 -3.82 -3.63 5.04
CA SER A 78 -4.21 -2.90 3.83
C SER A 78 -5.71 -2.57 3.89
N MET A 79 -6.11 -1.39 3.41
CA MET A 79 -7.50 -0.93 3.46
C MET A 79 -7.94 -0.30 2.15
N ILE A 80 -9.17 -0.58 1.73
CA ILE A 80 -9.86 0.03 0.59
C ILE A 80 -11.16 0.63 1.11
N PHE A 81 -11.32 1.94 0.95
CA PHE A 81 -12.51 2.66 1.40
C PHE A 81 -13.45 2.90 0.21
N ASP A 82 -14.65 2.35 0.28
CA ASP A 82 -15.76 2.77 -0.57
C ASP A 82 -16.52 3.87 0.15
N VAL A 83 -16.23 5.11 -0.22
CA VAL A 83 -16.86 6.30 0.39
C VAL A 83 -18.30 6.49 -0.06
N SER A 84 -18.74 5.82 -1.13
CA SER A 84 -20.12 5.90 -1.61
C SER A 84 -21.04 4.95 -0.85
N GLU A 85 -20.53 3.77 -0.49
CA GLU A 85 -21.25 2.76 0.28
C GLU A 85 -20.95 2.81 1.79
N LYS A 86 -20.02 3.67 2.23
CA LYS A 86 -19.50 3.73 3.61
C LYS A 86 -18.95 2.37 4.10
N LYS A 87 -18.28 1.65 3.22
CA LYS A 87 -17.68 0.35 3.54
C LYS A 87 -16.17 0.43 3.50
N VAL A 88 -15.54 -0.32 4.38
CA VAL A 88 -14.09 -0.52 4.40
C VAL A 88 -13.81 -1.99 4.16
N LYS A 89 -13.04 -2.29 3.12
CA LYS A 89 -12.43 -3.60 2.96
C LYS A 89 -11.04 -3.56 3.58
N VAL A 90 -10.74 -4.48 4.48
CA VAL A 90 -9.48 -4.52 5.21
C VAL A 90 -8.89 -5.92 5.18
N SER A 91 -7.60 -6.01 4.90
CA SER A 91 -6.80 -7.20 5.19
C SER A 91 -5.91 -6.90 6.39
N PHE A 92 -5.92 -7.79 7.38
CA PHE A 92 -5.00 -7.74 8.52
C PHE A 92 -3.81 -8.64 8.21
N GLY A 93 -2.60 -8.10 8.39
CA GLY A 93 -1.39 -8.65 7.79
C GLY A 93 -1.27 -8.33 6.29
N PRO A 94 -0.23 -8.88 5.64
CA PRO A 94 0.01 -8.69 4.21
C PRO A 94 -1.09 -9.37 3.38
N PRO A 95 -1.75 -8.66 2.45
CA PRO A 95 -2.97 -9.12 1.78
C PRO A 95 -2.78 -10.20 0.70
N ASP A 96 -1.55 -10.55 0.35
CA ASP A 96 -1.25 -11.66 -0.57
C ASP A 96 -1.39 -13.04 0.10
N MET A 97 -1.27 -13.11 1.43
CA MET A 97 -1.40 -14.34 2.20
C MET A 97 -2.56 -14.31 3.23
N ASN A 98 -3.25 -13.17 3.37
CA ASN A 98 -4.32 -12.98 4.35
C ASN A 98 -5.66 -12.64 3.70
N PRO A 99 -6.78 -13.06 4.30
CA PRO A 99 -8.11 -12.78 3.77
C PRO A 99 -8.50 -11.31 3.92
N TRP A 100 -9.32 -10.84 3.00
CA TRP A 100 -10.01 -9.55 3.10
C TRP A 100 -11.31 -9.69 3.87
N TYR A 101 -11.56 -8.74 4.76
CA TYR A 101 -12.80 -8.57 5.52
C TYR A 101 -13.51 -7.30 5.06
N GLU A 102 -14.83 -7.26 5.20
CA GLU A 102 -15.62 -6.07 4.96
C GLU A 102 -16.20 -5.57 6.28
N VAL A 103 -16.10 -4.26 6.50
CA VAL A 103 -16.65 -3.56 7.65
C VAL A 103 -17.55 -2.45 7.13
N ASP A 104 -18.82 -2.49 7.53
CA ASP A 104 -19.75 -1.38 7.34
C ASP A 104 -19.52 -0.36 8.46
N ILE A 105 -19.30 0.90 8.10
CA ILE A 105 -19.07 1.98 9.07
C ILE A 105 -20.32 2.23 9.94
N ASP A 106 -21.51 1.96 9.42
CA ASP A 106 -22.77 2.13 10.16
C ASP A 106 -23.10 0.89 11.03
N ALA A 107 -22.27 -0.17 11.00
CA ALA A 107 -22.47 -1.35 11.85
C ALA A 107 -22.24 -1.03 13.35
N PRO A 108 -22.90 -1.78 14.26
CA PRO A 108 -22.65 -1.64 15.69
C PRO A 108 -21.18 -1.85 16.05
N ILE A 109 -20.69 -1.08 17.02
CA ILE A 109 -19.34 -1.24 17.56
C ILE A 109 -19.19 -2.63 18.18
N GLY A 110 -18.11 -3.31 17.85
CA GLY A 110 -17.78 -4.62 18.38
C GLY A 110 -16.28 -4.87 18.40
N LEU A 111 -15.88 -5.90 19.14
CA LEU A 111 -14.51 -6.40 19.15
C LEU A 111 -14.48 -7.75 18.42
N LYS A 112 -13.54 -7.89 17.50
CA LYS A 112 -13.26 -9.15 16.82
C LYS A 112 -11.75 -9.38 16.81
N GLU A 113 -11.33 -10.53 17.32
CA GLU A 113 -9.95 -10.97 17.19
C GLU A 113 -9.75 -11.63 15.82
N ILE A 114 -8.65 -11.28 15.15
CA ILE A 114 -8.30 -11.81 13.84
C ILE A 114 -6.86 -12.29 13.92
N VAL A 115 -6.67 -13.59 13.67
CA VAL A 115 -5.35 -14.18 13.51
C VAL A 115 -4.95 -14.01 12.05
N CYS A 116 -3.76 -13.48 11.82
CA CYS A 116 -3.18 -13.28 10.50
C CYS A 116 -1.80 -13.92 10.43
N ASN A 117 -1.41 -14.29 9.22
CA ASN A 117 -0.12 -14.89 8.92
C ASN A 117 0.89 -13.80 8.57
N TYR A 118 2.12 -14.00 9.04
CA TYR A 118 3.26 -13.17 8.75
C TYR A 118 4.43 -14.10 8.44
N ASP A 119 4.91 -14.02 7.20
CA ASP A 119 6.18 -14.63 6.83
C ASP A 119 7.22 -13.52 6.77
N ASP A 120 8.29 -13.66 7.56
CA ASP A 120 9.44 -12.77 7.43
C ASP A 120 10.28 -13.22 6.24
N VAL A 121 10.52 -12.29 5.32
CA VAL A 121 11.24 -12.52 4.08
C VAL A 121 12.56 -11.76 4.14
N GLU A 122 13.64 -12.35 3.64
CA GLU A 122 14.90 -11.63 3.46
C GLU A 122 14.81 -10.67 2.27
N ILE A 123 15.35 -9.47 2.44
CA ILE A 123 15.47 -8.52 1.33
C ILE A 123 16.60 -8.99 0.42
N ASP A 124 16.31 -9.25 -0.86
CA ASP A 124 17.33 -9.68 -1.85
C ASP A 124 18.57 -8.76 -1.90
N ASN A 125 18.36 -7.45 -1.79
CA ASN A 125 19.41 -6.43 -1.75
C ASN A 125 19.09 -5.37 -0.68
N PRO A 126 19.51 -5.58 0.58
CA PRO A 126 19.18 -4.68 1.69
C PRO A 126 19.87 -3.31 1.56
N GLU A 127 21.09 -3.27 1.00
CA GLU A 127 21.81 -2.01 0.77
C GLU A 127 21.05 -1.12 -0.20
N GLN A 128 20.53 -1.69 -1.30
CA GLN A 128 19.70 -0.94 -2.24
C GLN A 128 18.36 -0.55 -1.62
N PHE A 129 17.70 -1.46 -0.90
CA PHE A 129 16.39 -1.20 -0.31
C PHE A 129 16.40 -0.01 0.65
N TRP A 130 17.41 0.04 1.52
CA TRP A 130 17.61 1.10 2.52
C TRP A 130 18.49 2.26 2.02
N ARG A 131 18.83 2.28 0.73
CA ARG A 131 19.63 3.36 0.16
C ARG A 131 18.86 4.67 0.20
N GLU A 132 19.46 5.69 0.78
CA GLU A 132 18.98 7.06 0.65
C GLU A 132 19.17 7.55 -0.80
N MET A 133 18.21 8.31 -1.29
CA MET A 133 18.22 8.90 -2.62
C MET A 133 18.75 10.32 -2.51
N ASP A 134 19.71 10.65 -3.37
CA ASP A 134 20.25 12.01 -3.53
C ASP A 134 19.32 12.92 -4.34
#